data_AF-A0A6S6P7W7-F1
#
_entry.id   AF-A0A6S6P7W7-F1
#
_cell.length_a   1.000
_cell.length_b   1.000
_cell.length_c   1.000
_cell.angle_alpha   90.00
_cell.angle_beta   90.00
_cell.angle_gamma   90.00
#
_symmetry.space_group_name_H-M   'P 1'
#
loop_
_entity.id
_entity.type
_entity.pdbx_description
1 polymer ?
#
loop_
_entity_poly.entity_id
_entity_poly.type
_entity_poly.pdbx_seq_one_letter_code
_entity_poly.pdbx_strand_id
1 'polypeptide(L)'
;MELLSPSAPIEGPGTALDHATVRVPTAAAGDAVADVLAAMRGVHFVSAAAVAVLDGDRLTGVATIEGLLGAPDGALLRDVMDPAPPVVSPATDQEEAAWQAVQRGEPGLAVVDEDGRFRGFLPPQTLVAVLLQEHREDMARLGGFLDSVDAARATSVESVTRRLWHRTPWLVVGLLGAMVSAGLMAAFEAQLDAVLAVAYFVPGIVYLADAVGTQTETLAIRGLSVGVGIRRVIVPESITGLLVGVVLGGLMAPVVALMTGDWRLAAAVAVAVFAASAIATLVALALPWLLNRFGMDPAFGSGPLATVLQDLLSIVIYLAAVTAFLG
;
A
#
# COMPACT_ATOMS: atom_id res chain seq x y z
N MET A 1 2.69 -24.12 33.82
CA MET A 1 2.24 -22.81 33.31
C MET A 1 2.97 -22.58 32.00
N GLU A 2 2.55 -23.32 30.98
CA GLU A 2 3.06 -23.20 29.61
C GLU A 2 2.40 -21.95 29.04
N LEU A 3 3.18 -20.88 28.88
CA LEU A 3 2.72 -19.65 28.25
C LEU A 3 2.20 -20.01 26.85
N LEU A 4 1.01 -19.50 26.52
CA LEU A 4 0.38 -19.54 25.21
C LEU A 4 1.45 -19.53 24.12
N SER A 5 1.67 -20.68 23.46
CA SER A 5 2.48 -20.70 22.25
C SER A 5 1.79 -19.76 21.29
N PRO A 6 2.44 -18.66 20.84
CA PRO A 6 1.84 -17.80 19.82
C PRO A 6 1.46 -18.71 18.65
N SER A 7 0.29 -18.47 18.07
CA SER A 7 -0.03 -18.97 16.73
C SER A 7 1.22 -18.84 15.87
N ALA A 8 1.59 -19.89 15.15
CA ALA A 8 2.77 -19.88 14.30
C ALA A 8 2.86 -18.55 13.53
N PRO A 9 4.05 -17.95 13.40
CA PRO A 9 4.19 -16.69 12.69
C PRO A 9 3.52 -16.82 11.32
N ILE A 10 2.72 -15.81 10.96
CA ILE A 10 2.09 -15.75 9.65
C ILE A 10 3.20 -15.46 8.65
N GLU A 11 3.51 -16.43 7.81
CA GLU A 11 4.59 -16.38 6.84
C GLU A 11 4.02 -16.18 5.42
N GLY A 12 4.12 -14.96 4.90
CA GLY A 12 3.77 -14.63 3.52
C GLY A 12 2.28 -14.44 3.25
N PRO A 13 1.89 -14.34 1.97
CA PRO A 13 0.51 -14.14 1.56
C PRO A 13 -0.32 -15.41 1.80
N GLY A 14 -1.53 -15.23 2.30
CA GLY A 14 -2.45 -16.30 2.64
C GLY A 14 -3.91 -15.90 2.45
N THR A 15 -4.79 -16.88 2.58
CA THR A 15 -6.24 -16.69 2.54
C THR A 15 -6.84 -16.72 3.94
N ALA A 16 -8.09 -16.26 4.06
CA ALA A 16 -8.87 -16.34 5.28
C ALA A 16 -8.90 -17.76 5.86
N LEU A 17 -8.96 -18.80 5.02
CA LEU A 17 -8.96 -20.19 5.48
C LEU A 17 -7.61 -20.62 6.06
N ASP A 18 -6.49 -20.18 5.47
CA ASP A 18 -5.14 -20.56 5.90
C ASP A 18 -4.86 -20.12 7.35
N HIS A 19 -5.51 -19.04 7.79
CA HIS A 19 -5.35 -18.46 9.11
C HIS A 19 -6.54 -18.74 10.05
N ALA A 20 -7.62 -19.33 9.54
CA ALA A 20 -8.77 -19.70 10.33
C ALA A 20 -8.51 -20.95 11.17
N THR A 21 -9.17 -21.04 12.32
CA THR A 21 -9.11 -22.21 13.18
C THR A 21 -10.50 -22.78 13.46
N VAL A 22 -10.60 -24.10 13.42
CA VAL A 22 -11.79 -24.83 13.86
C VAL A 22 -11.76 -25.16 15.36
N ARG A 23 -10.64 -24.87 16.06
CA ARG A 23 -10.49 -25.08 17.50
C ARG A 23 -11.04 -23.90 18.30
N VAL A 24 -12.29 -23.55 18.02
CA VAL A 24 -13.10 -22.58 18.77
C VAL A 24 -14.28 -23.30 19.41
N PRO A 25 -14.87 -22.76 20.49
CA PRO A 25 -16.10 -23.30 21.03
C PRO A 25 -17.22 -23.29 19.98
N THR A 26 -18.01 -24.36 19.92
CA THR A 26 -19.21 -24.47 19.09
C THR A 26 -20.39 -24.92 19.93
N ALA A 27 -21.58 -24.43 19.61
CA ALA A 27 -22.81 -24.78 20.32
C ALA A 27 -24.04 -24.58 19.41
N ALA A 28 -25.18 -25.13 19.80
CA ALA A 28 -26.44 -24.92 19.10
C ALA A 28 -27.16 -23.68 19.65
N ALA A 29 -27.97 -23.03 18.81
CA ALA A 29 -28.75 -21.85 19.19
C ALA A 29 -29.74 -22.11 20.36
N GLY A 30 -30.13 -23.37 20.57
CA GLY A 30 -31.01 -23.80 21.65
C GLY A 30 -30.30 -24.10 22.98
N ASP A 31 -28.97 -24.09 23.03
CA ASP A 31 -28.22 -24.44 24.24
C ASP A 31 -28.31 -23.31 25.28
N ALA A 32 -28.35 -23.67 26.56
CA ALA A 32 -28.30 -22.70 27.64
C ALA A 32 -26.89 -22.13 27.77
N VAL A 33 -26.78 -20.81 27.97
CA VAL A 33 -25.47 -20.13 28.07
C VAL A 33 -24.62 -20.72 29.20
N ALA A 34 -25.24 -21.09 30.33
CA ALA A 34 -24.55 -21.70 31.45
C ALA A 34 -23.91 -23.05 31.09
N ASP A 35 -24.58 -23.87 30.28
CA ASP A 35 -24.09 -25.18 29.84
C ASP A 35 -22.92 -25.02 28.87
N VAL A 36 -23.01 -24.06 27.95
CA VAL A 36 -21.91 -23.71 27.02
C VAL A 36 -20.67 -23.24 27.81
N LEU A 37 -20.85 -22.32 28.76
CA LEU A 37 -19.77 -21.84 29.62
C LEU A 37 -19.16 -22.96 30.47
N ALA A 38 -19.97 -23.91 30.95
CA ALA A 38 -19.48 -25.06 31.69
C ALA A 38 -18.68 -26.01 30.79
N ALA A 39 -19.15 -26.29 29.57
CA ALA A 39 -18.49 -27.14 28.59
C ALA A 39 -17.14 -26.57 28.11
N MET A 40 -16.98 -25.25 28.12
CA MET A 40 -15.72 -24.59 27.80
C MET A 40 -14.64 -24.79 28.89
N ARG A 41 -15.01 -25.12 30.13
CA ARG A 41 -14.05 -25.23 31.24
C ARG A 41 -13.15 -26.46 31.07
N GLY A 42 -11.85 -26.25 31.22
CA GLY A 42 -10.86 -27.32 31.11
C GLY A 42 -10.55 -27.76 29.67
N VAL A 43 -11.16 -27.11 28.67
CA VAL A 43 -10.89 -27.35 27.25
C VAL A 43 -9.89 -26.32 26.72
N HIS A 44 -8.90 -26.77 25.95
CA HIS A 44 -7.93 -25.92 25.30
C HIS A 44 -8.40 -25.51 23.89
N PHE A 45 -8.80 -24.25 23.75
CA PHE A 45 -9.11 -23.63 22.46
C PHE A 45 -7.92 -22.83 21.93
N VAL A 46 -7.84 -22.66 20.60
CA VAL A 46 -6.92 -21.67 20.01
C VAL A 46 -7.40 -20.26 20.33
N SER A 47 -8.71 -20.06 20.30
CA SER A 47 -9.35 -18.85 20.79
C SER A 47 -10.69 -19.20 21.44
N ALA A 48 -10.94 -18.59 22.59
CA ALA A 48 -12.22 -18.65 23.29
C ALA A 48 -12.95 -17.28 23.26
N ALA A 49 -12.50 -16.36 22.40
CA ALA A 49 -13.08 -15.01 22.30
C ALA A 49 -14.53 -15.03 21.76
N ALA A 50 -14.89 -16.06 20.99
CA ALA A 50 -16.23 -16.22 20.46
C ALA A 50 -16.62 -17.70 20.37
N VAL A 51 -17.91 -17.96 20.41
CA VAL A 51 -18.56 -19.25 20.20
C VAL A 51 -19.27 -19.21 18.85
N ALA A 52 -18.95 -20.15 17.97
CA ALA A 52 -19.67 -20.30 16.70
C ALA A 52 -20.97 -21.08 16.94
N VAL A 53 -22.10 -20.49 16.57
CA VAL A 53 -23.42 -21.08 16.78
C VAL A 53 -23.84 -21.81 15.51
N LEU A 54 -24.01 -23.13 15.60
CA LEU A 54 -24.19 -24.01 14.45
C LEU A 54 -25.56 -24.69 14.45
N ASP A 55 -26.12 -24.86 13.26
CA ASP A 55 -27.21 -25.80 12.97
C ASP A 55 -26.66 -26.88 12.02
N GLY A 56 -26.30 -28.02 12.59
CA GLY A 56 -25.48 -29.02 11.90
C GLY A 56 -24.09 -28.49 11.58
N ASP A 57 -23.78 -28.31 10.30
CA ASP A 57 -22.53 -27.74 9.80
C ASP A 57 -22.64 -26.26 9.38
N ARG A 58 -23.85 -25.68 9.44
CA ARG A 58 -24.13 -24.32 8.98
C ARG A 58 -23.95 -23.32 10.11
N LEU A 59 -23.30 -22.20 9.81
CA LEU A 59 -23.19 -21.09 10.76
C LEU A 59 -24.52 -20.34 10.84
N THR A 60 -25.04 -20.18 12.05
CA THR A 60 -26.30 -19.46 12.33
C THR A 60 -26.10 -18.21 13.18
N GLY A 61 -24.93 -18.08 13.82
CA GLY A 61 -24.57 -16.89 14.57
C GLY A 61 -23.20 -17.01 15.21
N VAL A 62 -22.73 -15.92 15.81
CA VAL A 62 -21.51 -15.88 16.63
C VAL A 62 -21.85 -15.18 17.94
N ALA A 63 -21.43 -15.75 19.06
CA ALA A 63 -21.64 -15.17 20.38
C ALA A 63 -20.29 -14.89 21.05
N THR A 64 -20.05 -13.64 21.46
CA THR A 64 -18.79 -13.25 22.10
C THR A 64 -18.72 -13.72 23.54
N ILE A 65 -17.51 -13.98 24.05
CA ILE A 65 -17.35 -14.40 25.46
C ILE A 65 -17.89 -13.35 26.43
N GLU A 66 -17.78 -12.06 26.09
CA GLU A 66 -18.36 -10.96 26.85
C GLU A 66 -19.89 -11.04 26.88
N GLY A 67 -20.51 -11.35 25.74
CA GLY A 67 -21.97 -11.56 25.64
C GLY A 67 -22.43 -12.74 26.48
N LEU A 68 -21.69 -13.85 26.46
CA LEU A 68 -21.99 -15.03 27.27
C LEU A 68 -21.85 -14.75 28.78
N LEU A 69 -20.78 -14.07 29.20
CA LEU A 69 -20.55 -13.73 30.61
C LEU A 69 -21.54 -12.69 31.15
N GLY A 70 -22.09 -11.84 30.28
CA GLY A 70 -23.10 -10.84 30.62
C GLY A 70 -24.55 -11.34 30.53
N ALA A 71 -24.77 -12.58 30.08
CA ALA A 71 -26.10 -13.13 29.87
C ALA A 71 -26.85 -13.36 31.22
N PRO A 72 -28.17 -13.11 31.28
CA PRO A 72 -28.95 -13.43 32.47
C PRO A 72 -29.06 -14.95 32.68
N ASP A 73 -29.30 -15.35 33.94
CA ASP A 73 -29.51 -16.75 34.29
C ASP A 73 -30.66 -17.36 33.48
N GLY A 74 -30.42 -18.51 32.86
CA GLY A 74 -31.41 -19.20 32.02
C GLY A 74 -31.53 -18.67 30.59
N ALA A 75 -30.70 -17.70 30.17
CA ALA A 75 -30.62 -17.28 28.78
C ALA A 75 -30.16 -18.43 27.86
N LEU A 76 -30.68 -18.43 26.63
CA LEU A 76 -30.27 -19.34 25.59
C LEU A 76 -29.31 -18.65 24.62
N LEU A 77 -28.51 -19.44 23.92
CA LEU A 77 -27.46 -18.89 23.05
C LEU A 77 -28.03 -18.01 21.93
N ARG A 78 -29.20 -18.36 21.39
CA ARG A 78 -29.93 -17.53 20.40
C ARG A 78 -30.31 -16.13 20.89
N ASP A 79 -30.41 -15.93 22.21
CA ASP A 79 -30.84 -14.67 22.80
C ASP A 79 -29.66 -13.69 22.96
N VAL A 80 -28.42 -14.19 22.86
CA VAL A 80 -27.18 -13.42 23.09
C VAL A 80 -26.21 -13.43 21.90
N MET A 81 -26.41 -14.32 20.93
CA MET A 81 -25.60 -14.36 19.71
C MET A 81 -25.97 -13.22 18.76
N ASP A 82 -25.01 -12.81 17.92
CA ASP A 82 -25.30 -12.10 16.69
C ASP A 82 -25.77 -13.12 15.62
N PRO A 83 -27.02 -13.03 15.13
CA PRO A 83 -27.54 -13.93 14.09
C PRO A 83 -27.06 -13.56 12.68
N ALA A 84 -26.42 -12.40 12.49
CA ALA A 84 -25.89 -11.94 11.20
C ALA A 84 -24.43 -11.50 11.33
N PRO A 85 -23.55 -12.39 11.85
CA PRO A 85 -22.16 -12.04 12.08
C PRO A 85 -21.45 -11.77 10.75
N PRO A 86 -20.41 -10.94 10.75
CA PRO A 86 -19.57 -10.76 9.57
C PRO A 86 -18.90 -12.10 9.19
N VAL A 87 -19.07 -12.48 7.93
CA VAL A 87 -18.48 -13.70 7.37
C VAL A 87 -17.65 -13.39 6.14
N VAL A 88 -16.62 -14.20 5.91
CA VAL A 88 -15.78 -14.14 4.72
C VAL A 88 -15.69 -15.51 4.05
N SER A 89 -15.42 -15.52 2.74
CA SER A 89 -15.23 -16.76 1.99
C SER A 89 -13.85 -17.37 2.28
N PRO A 90 -13.65 -18.68 2.07
CA PRO A 90 -12.37 -19.32 2.39
C PRO A 90 -11.21 -18.79 1.56
N ALA A 91 -11.49 -18.32 0.34
CA ALA A 91 -10.51 -17.76 -0.59
C ALA A 91 -10.33 -16.24 -0.47
N THR A 92 -10.98 -15.59 0.50
CA THR A 92 -10.79 -14.15 0.74
C THR A 92 -9.35 -13.90 1.13
N ASP A 93 -8.73 -12.86 0.57
CA ASP A 93 -7.37 -12.46 0.93
C ASP A 93 -7.26 -12.12 2.43
N GLN A 94 -6.13 -12.44 3.05
CA GLN A 94 -5.94 -12.21 4.49
C GLN A 94 -6.04 -10.73 4.88
N GLU A 95 -5.53 -9.80 4.07
CA GLU A 95 -5.57 -8.37 4.33
C GLU A 95 -7.01 -7.87 4.28
N GLU A 96 -7.74 -8.26 3.22
CA GLU A 96 -9.15 -7.92 3.04
C GLU A 96 -10.00 -8.46 4.20
N ALA A 97 -9.79 -9.71 4.61
CA ALA A 97 -10.47 -10.29 5.76
C ALA A 97 -10.16 -9.48 7.05
N ALA A 98 -8.90 -9.17 7.32
CA ALA A 98 -8.53 -8.40 8.50
C ALA A 98 -9.10 -6.98 8.51
N TRP A 99 -9.13 -6.33 7.35
CA TRP A 99 -9.71 -4.99 7.19
C TRP A 99 -11.22 -4.99 7.40
N GLN A 100 -11.92 -6.02 6.93
CA GLN A 100 -13.36 -6.18 7.15
C GLN A 100 -13.72 -6.32 8.63
N ALA A 101 -12.91 -7.03 9.42
CA ALA A 101 -13.10 -7.15 10.87
C ALA A 101 -12.97 -5.78 11.56
N VAL A 102 -11.91 -5.04 11.24
CA VAL A 102 -11.62 -3.73 11.84
C VAL A 102 -12.70 -2.70 11.51
N GLN A 103 -13.13 -2.62 10.24
CA GLN A 103 -14.15 -1.65 9.82
C GLN A 103 -15.50 -1.87 10.51
N ARG A 104 -15.81 -3.12 10.86
CA ARG A 104 -17.06 -3.47 11.55
C ARG A 104 -16.93 -3.43 13.08
N GLY A 105 -15.72 -3.25 13.61
CA GLY A 105 -15.47 -3.25 15.06
C GLY A 105 -15.59 -4.63 15.70
N GLU A 106 -15.35 -5.68 14.90
CA GLU A 106 -15.69 -7.05 15.26
C GLU A 106 -14.45 -7.78 15.81
N PRO A 107 -14.60 -8.54 16.90
CA PRO A 107 -13.46 -9.18 17.56
C PRO A 107 -12.90 -10.36 16.74
N GLY A 108 -13.61 -10.85 15.73
CA GLY A 108 -13.16 -11.91 14.83
C GLY A 108 -14.12 -12.12 13.67
N LEU A 109 -13.77 -13.02 12.75
CA LEU A 109 -14.59 -13.32 11.58
C LEU A 109 -14.82 -14.82 11.45
N ALA A 110 -16.03 -15.22 11.07
CA ALA A 110 -16.27 -16.59 10.67
C ALA A 110 -15.97 -16.78 9.18
N VAL A 111 -15.31 -17.88 8.85
CA VAL A 111 -15.04 -18.31 7.49
C VAL A 111 -16.10 -19.33 7.11
N VAL A 112 -16.89 -19.04 6.07
CA VAL A 112 -17.98 -19.89 5.60
C VAL A 112 -17.80 -20.21 4.13
N ASP A 113 -18.17 -21.42 3.71
CA ASP A 113 -18.18 -21.78 2.28
C ASP A 113 -19.45 -21.28 1.57
N GLU A 114 -19.55 -21.55 0.26
CA GLU A 114 -20.69 -21.11 -0.58
C GLU A 114 -22.04 -21.69 -0.12
N ASP A 115 -22.04 -22.84 0.57
CA ASP A 115 -23.24 -23.48 1.12
C ASP A 115 -23.63 -22.91 2.51
N GLY A 116 -22.81 -22.01 3.07
CA GLY A 116 -22.96 -21.42 4.39
C GLY A 116 -22.44 -22.31 5.52
N ARG A 117 -21.61 -23.32 5.21
CA ARG A 117 -21.01 -24.19 6.22
C ARG A 117 -19.84 -23.50 6.90
N PHE A 118 -19.73 -23.70 8.19
CA PHE A 118 -18.63 -23.17 8.98
C PHE A 118 -17.32 -23.90 8.66
N ARG A 119 -16.31 -23.14 8.21
CA ARG A 119 -14.97 -23.66 7.86
C ARG A 119 -13.90 -23.28 8.88
N GLY A 120 -14.17 -22.26 9.70
CA GLY A 120 -13.29 -21.86 10.80
C GLY A 120 -13.57 -20.44 11.27
N PHE A 121 -12.81 -20.00 12.26
CA PHE A 121 -12.89 -18.65 12.82
C PHE A 121 -11.53 -18.00 12.80
N LEU A 122 -11.47 -16.72 12.41
CA LEU A 122 -10.30 -15.86 12.47
C LEU A 122 -10.34 -15.08 13.80
N PRO A 123 -9.54 -15.47 14.80
CA PRO A 123 -9.56 -14.83 16.11
C PRO A 123 -8.81 -13.48 16.09
N PRO A 124 -9.05 -12.62 17.09
CA PRO A 124 -8.50 -11.26 17.09
C PRO A 124 -6.97 -11.24 17.06
N GLN A 125 -6.31 -12.22 17.71
CA GLN A 125 -4.85 -12.31 17.72
C GLN A 125 -4.28 -12.58 16.32
N THR A 126 -4.96 -13.43 15.53
CA THR A 126 -4.60 -13.71 14.14
C THR A 126 -4.81 -12.47 13.28
N LEU A 127 -5.95 -11.78 13.43
CA LEU A 127 -6.22 -10.55 12.68
C LEU A 127 -5.16 -9.47 12.93
N VAL A 128 -4.75 -9.27 14.19
CA VAL A 128 -3.66 -8.35 14.54
C VAL A 128 -2.33 -8.81 13.94
N ALA A 129 -2.05 -10.11 13.94
CA ALA A 129 -0.83 -10.64 13.32
C ALA A 129 -0.80 -10.42 11.81
N VAL A 130 -1.93 -10.62 11.11
CA VAL A 130 -2.06 -10.34 9.67
C VAL A 130 -1.84 -8.85 9.41
N LEU A 131 -2.53 -7.95 10.11
CA LEU A 131 -2.37 -6.51 9.91
C LEU A 131 -0.93 -6.04 10.15
N LEU A 132 -0.25 -6.63 11.15
CA LEU A 132 1.15 -6.34 11.43
C LEU A 132 2.10 -6.90 10.36
N GLN A 133 1.76 -8.04 9.78
CA GLN A 133 2.48 -8.63 8.65
C GLN A 133 2.38 -7.71 7.43
N GLU A 134 1.16 -7.40 7.00
CA GLU A 134 0.89 -6.54 5.83
C GLU A 134 1.54 -5.16 5.99
N HIS A 135 1.41 -4.54 7.17
CA HIS A 135 2.07 -3.27 7.44
C HIS A 135 3.59 -3.32 7.26
N ARG A 136 4.23 -4.42 7.66
CA ARG A 136 5.67 -4.59 7.49
C ARG A 136 6.05 -4.90 6.05
N GLU A 137 5.24 -5.67 5.33
CA GLU A 137 5.43 -5.93 3.90
C GLU A 137 5.35 -4.63 3.10
N ASP A 138 4.35 -3.79 3.36
CA ASP A 138 4.22 -2.46 2.76
C ASP A 138 5.44 -1.56 3.05
N MET A 139 5.91 -1.55 4.31
CA MET A 139 7.10 -0.78 4.68
C MET A 139 8.38 -1.29 4.01
N ALA A 140 8.51 -2.61 3.82
CA ALA A 140 9.64 -3.22 3.12
C ALA A 140 9.60 -2.90 1.62
N ARG A 141 8.40 -2.96 1.01
CA ARG A 141 8.14 -2.61 -0.38
C ARG A 141 8.49 -1.14 -0.68
N LEU A 142 8.10 -0.20 0.18
CA LEU A 142 8.49 1.21 0.06
C LEU A 142 10.01 1.43 0.06
N GLY A 143 10.79 0.52 0.66
CA GLY A 143 12.25 0.55 0.66
C GLY A 143 12.92 -0.20 -0.50
N GLY A 144 12.15 -0.81 -1.41
CA GLY A 144 12.66 -1.63 -2.51
C GLY A 144 13.24 -2.99 -2.07
N PHE A 145 12.80 -3.53 -0.92
CA PHE A 145 13.22 -4.84 -0.43
C PHE A 145 12.21 -5.93 -0.81
N LEU A 146 12.71 -7.08 -1.27
CA LEU A 146 11.90 -8.25 -1.61
C LEU A 146 11.79 -9.23 -0.43
N ASP A 147 10.57 -9.74 -0.23
CA ASP A 147 10.15 -10.90 0.57
C ASP A 147 10.00 -10.75 2.09
N SER A 148 8.74 -10.65 2.54
CA SER A 148 8.21 -11.06 3.86
C SER A 148 8.89 -10.55 5.16
N VAL A 149 8.16 -10.64 6.26
CA VAL A 149 8.56 -10.14 7.59
C VAL A 149 9.78 -10.79 8.22
N ASP A 150 10.18 -11.96 7.75
CA ASP A 150 11.49 -12.51 8.10
C ASP A 150 12.64 -11.73 7.44
N ALA A 151 12.41 -11.05 6.32
CA ALA A 151 13.38 -10.08 5.79
C ALA A 151 13.43 -8.78 6.59
N ALA A 152 12.46 -8.43 7.44
CA ALA A 152 12.60 -7.27 8.33
C ALA A 152 13.53 -7.57 9.53
N ARG A 153 13.50 -8.80 10.06
CA ARG A 153 14.53 -9.27 11.02
C ARG A 153 15.85 -9.60 10.33
N ALA A 154 15.79 -10.14 9.12
CA ALA A 154 16.98 -10.45 8.32
C ALA A 154 17.56 -9.24 7.59
N THR A 155 16.92 -8.08 7.48
CA THR A 155 17.54 -6.85 6.89
C THR A 155 18.56 -6.22 7.83
N SER A 156 18.67 -6.70 9.07
CA SER A 156 19.87 -6.46 9.91
C SER A 156 20.99 -7.49 9.65
N VAL A 157 20.72 -8.58 8.91
CA VAL A 157 21.60 -9.77 8.71
C VAL A 157 21.73 -10.19 7.22
N GLU A 158 21.17 -9.43 6.28
CA GLU A 158 21.14 -9.80 4.86
C GLU A 158 22.55 -9.68 4.29
N SER A 159 23.04 -10.74 3.65
CA SER A 159 24.40 -10.76 3.11
C SER A 159 24.59 -9.62 2.12
N VAL A 160 25.78 -9.02 2.12
CA VAL A 160 26.15 -7.96 1.17
C VAL A 160 25.87 -8.40 -0.27
N THR A 161 26.08 -9.68 -0.58
CA THR A 161 25.81 -10.28 -1.90
C THR A 161 24.34 -10.21 -2.30
N ARG A 162 23.40 -10.50 -1.38
CA ARG A 162 21.97 -10.48 -1.69
C ARG A 162 21.45 -9.04 -1.87
N ARG A 163 21.91 -8.11 -1.04
CA ARG A 163 21.61 -6.66 -1.20
C ARG A 163 22.11 -6.12 -2.55
N LEU A 164 23.32 -6.51 -2.94
CA LEU A 164 23.87 -6.14 -4.25
C LEU A 164 23.01 -6.70 -5.38
N TRP A 165 22.61 -7.97 -5.30
CA TRP A 165 21.78 -8.60 -6.32
C TRP A 165 20.41 -7.93 -6.48
N HIS A 166 19.78 -7.51 -5.39
CA HIS A 166 18.48 -6.83 -5.44
C HIS A 166 18.57 -5.37 -5.93
N ARG A 167 19.66 -4.64 -5.62
CA ARG A 167 19.79 -3.22 -5.97
C ARG A 167 20.44 -2.96 -7.32
N THR A 168 21.43 -3.77 -7.70
CA THR A 168 22.26 -3.52 -8.89
C THR A 168 21.45 -3.45 -10.18
N PRO A 169 20.47 -4.33 -10.45
CA PRO A 169 19.67 -4.24 -11.68
C PRO A 169 18.97 -2.88 -11.83
N TRP A 170 18.35 -2.39 -10.75
CA TRP A 170 17.67 -1.09 -10.75
C TRP A 170 18.64 0.08 -10.87
N LEU A 171 19.82 -0.01 -10.24
CA LEU A 171 20.88 0.99 -10.40
C LEU A 171 21.45 1.01 -11.83
N VAL A 172 21.54 -0.14 -12.49
CA VAL A 172 21.94 -0.23 -13.90
C VAL A 172 20.88 0.40 -14.80
N VAL A 173 19.59 0.18 -14.52
CA VAL A 173 18.50 0.88 -15.24
C VAL A 173 18.60 2.39 -15.04
N GLY A 174 18.81 2.86 -13.81
CA GLY A 174 19.04 4.28 -13.51
C GLY A 174 20.26 4.86 -14.24
N LEU A 175 21.37 4.12 -14.28
CA LEU A 175 22.58 4.52 -14.99
C LEU A 175 22.35 4.63 -16.50
N LEU A 176 21.65 3.67 -17.10
CA LEU A 176 21.29 3.72 -18.52
C LEU A 176 20.38 4.93 -18.79
N GLY A 177 19.40 5.20 -17.92
CA GLY A 177 18.57 6.39 -17.96
C GLY A 177 19.40 7.68 -17.96
N ALA A 178 20.35 7.80 -17.03
CA ALA A 178 21.26 8.94 -16.96
C ALA A 178 22.10 9.14 -18.23
N MET A 179 22.52 8.06 -18.89
CA MET A 179 23.22 8.14 -20.18
C MET A 179 22.30 8.66 -21.30
N VAL A 180 21.02 8.28 -21.29
CA VAL A 180 20.03 8.84 -22.23
C VAL A 180 19.79 10.32 -21.93
N SER A 181 19.67 10.71 -20.66
CA SER A 181 19.55 12.11 -20.23
C SER A 181 20.74 12.96 -20.70
N ALA A 182 21.96 12.43 -20.58
CA ALA A 182 23.15 13.09 -21.11
C ALA A 182 23.10 13.28 -22.64
N GLY A 183 22.61 12.26 -23.36
CA GLY A 183 22.37 12.36 -24.81
C GLY A 183 21.31 13.41 -25.18
N LEU A 184 20.23 13.52 -24.41
CA LEU A 184 19.23 14.57 -24.58
C LEU A 184 19.84 15.95 -24.34
N MET A 185 20.65 16.12 -23.30
CA MET A 185 21.33 17.40 -23.04
C MET A 185 22.30 17.78 -24.17
N ALA A 186 23.04 16.82 -24.73
CA ALA A 186 23.95 17.05 -25.85
C ALA A 186 23.22 17.53 -27.12
N ALA A 187 21.98 17.10 -27.34
CA ALA A 187 21.18 17.57 -28.47
C ALA A 187 20.83 19.07 -28.42
N PHE A 188 21.07 19.74 -27.29
CA PHE A 188 20.77 21.16 -27.05
C PHE A 188 22.01 21.99 -26.74
N GLU A 189 23.19 21.52 -27.17
CA GLU A 189 24.47 22.23 -27.06
C GLU A 189 24.37 23.66 -27.60
N ALA A 190 23.65 23.88 -28.71
CA ALA A 190 23.47 25.21 -29.29
C ALA A 190 22.73 26.20 -28.37
N GLN A 191 21.72 25.76 -27.64
CA GLN A 191 20.99 26.60 -26.68
C GLN A 191 21.84 26.89 -25.44
N LEU A 192 22.63 25.92 -25.00
CA LEU A 192 23.56 26.07 -23.89
C LEU A 192 24.70 27.04 -24.23
N ASP A 193 25.19 27.01 -25.47
CA ASP A 193 26.18 27.96 -25.99
C ASP A 193 25.60 29.38 -26.08
N ALA A 194 24.32 29.51 -26.47
CA ALA A 194 23.66 30.81 -26.55
C ALA A 194 23.35 31.41 -25.18
N VAL A 195 22.84 30.59 -24.24
CA VAL A 195 22.44 31.02 -22.89
C VAL A 195 22.91 29.99 -21.87
N LEU A 196 24.15 30.15 -21.40
CA LEU A 196 24.78 29.25 -20.43
C LEU A 196 23.94 29.07 -19.15
N ALA A 197 23.19 30.11 -18.76
CA ALA A 197 22.31 30.09 -17.59
C ALA A 197 21.20 29.03 -17.67
N VAL A 198 20.84 28.54 -18.87
CA VAL A 198 19.87 27.45 -19.05
C VAL A 198 20.31 26.20 -18.28
N ALA A 199 21.60 25.88 -18.26
CA ALA A 199 22.13 24.70 -17.56
C ALA A 199 21.90 24.74 -16.05
N TYR A 200 21.86 25.93 -15.44
CA TYR A 200 21.82 26.09 -13.98
C TYR A 200 20.51 25.58 -13.37
N PHE A 201 19.43 25.58 -14.15
CA PHE A 201 18.10 25.21 -13.68
C PHE A 201 17.74 23.74 -13.94
N VAL A 202 18.51 23.02 -14.77
CA VAL A 202 18.25 21.60 -15.08
C VAL A 202 18.18 20.74 -13.81
N PRO A 203 19.16 20.78 -12.88
CA PRO A 203 19.11 19.94 -11.68
C PRO A 203 17.89 20.25 -10.80
N GLY A 204 17.49 21.53 -10.72
CA GLY A 204 16.34 21.95 -9.93
C GLY A 204 15.02 21.47 -10.52
N ILE A 205 14.86 21.54 -11.84
CA ILE A 205 13.64 21.08 -12.52
C ILE A 205 13.51 19.56 -12.42
N VAL A 206 14.59 18.82 -12.66
CA VAL A 206 14.64 17.36 -12.53
C VAL A 206 14.27 16.95 -11.11
N TYR A 207 14.92 17.57 -10.11
CA TYR A 207 14.63 17.31 -8.70
C TYR A 207 13.17 17.58 -8.34
N LEU A 208 12.60 18.72 -8.76
CA LEU A 208 11.21 19.05 -8.43
C LEU A 208 10.22 18.07 -9.08
N ALA A 209 10.48 17.65 -10.32
CA ALA A 209 9.66 16.67 -11.00
C ALA A 209 9.68 15.32 -10.26
N ASP A 210 10.86 14.82 -9.90
CA ASP A 210 11.04 13.57 -9.15
C ASP A 210 10.43 13.67 -7.73
N ALA A 211 10.58 14.80 -7.04
CA ALA A 211 10.00 15.02 -5.72
C ALA A 211 8.45 15.02 -5.74
N VAL A 212 7.84 15.71 -6.71
CA VAL A 212 6.38 15.73 -6.90
C VAL A 212 5.88 14.34 -7.31
N GLY A 213 6.61 13.69 -8.22
CA GLY A 213 6.34 12.33 -8.67
C GLY A 213 6.34 11.32 -7.52
N THR A 214 7.42 11.29 -6.73
CA THR A 214 7.59 10.37 -5.60
C THR A 214 6.51 10.56 -4.53
N GLN A 215 6.12 11.81 -4.23
CA GLN A 215 5.03 12.11 -3.31
C GLN A 215 3.69 11.54 -3.81
N THR A 216 3.41 11.71 -5.11
CA THR A 216 2.21 11.20 -5.77
C THR A 216 2.21 9.67 -5.81
N GLU A 217 3.34 9.06 -6.17
CA GLU A 217 3.51 7.61 -6.28
C GLU A 217 3.28 6.92 -4.94
N THR A 218 3.83 7.48 -3.86
CA THR A 218 3.63 6.97 -2.49
C THR A 218 2.15 6.94 -2.13
N LEU A 219 1.40 8.00 -2.45
CA LEU A 219 -0.05 8.07 -2.22
C LEU A 219 -0.81 7.07 -3.10
N ALA A 220 -0.41 6.91 -4.36
CA ALA A 220 -1.03 5.99 -5.31
C ALA A 220 -0.87 4.52 -4.89
N ILE A 221 0.35 4.10 -4.53
CA ILE A 221 0.63 2.75 -4.05
C ILE A 221 -0.17 2.45 -2.78
N ARG A 222 -0.17 3.39 -1.82
CA ARG A 222 -0.89 3.23 -0.55
C ARG A 222 -2.42 3.20 -0.74
N GLY A 223 -2.95 3.98 -1.68
CA GLY A 223 -4.36 3.94 -2.04
C GLY A 223 -4.76 2.61 -2.68
N LEU A 224 -3.87 2.03 -3.50
CA LEU A 224 -4.10 0.72 -4.11
C LEU A 224 -4.06 -0.42 -3.08
N SER A 225 -3.15 -0.38 -2.08
CA SER A 225 -3.09 -1.43 -1.04
C SER A 225 -4.36 -1.44 -0.18
N VAL A 226 -4.87 -0.28 0.23
CA VAL A 226 -6.12 -0.20 1.02
C VAL A 226 -7.42 -0.33 0.18
N GLY A 227 -7.34 -0.82 -1.06
CA GLY A 227 -8.50 -1.10 -1.92
C GLY A 227 -9.25 0.14 -2.44
N VAL A 228 -8.65 1.34 -2.39
CA VAL A 228 -9.28 2.55 -2.92
C VAL A 228 -9.21 2.53 -4.46
N GLY A 229 -10.39 2.56 -5.09
CA GLY A 229 -10.47 2.57 -6.56
C GLY A 229 -9.68 3.72 -7.20
N ILE A 230 -8.85 3.40 -8.19
CA ILE A 230 -7.88 4.31 -8.84
C ILE A 230 -8.46 5.66 -9.28
N ARG A 231 -9.73 5.72 -9.68
CA ARG A 231 -10.40 6.96 -10.08
C ARG A 231 -10.53 7.98 -8.95
N ARG A 232 -10.66 7.51 -7.70
CA ARG A 232 -10.74 8.37 -6.51
C ARG A 232 -9.39 9.00 -6.17
N VAL A 233 -8.29 8.44 -6.69
CA VAL A 233 -6.93 8.94 -6.48
C VAL A 233 -6.47 9.80 -7.67
N ILE A 234 -6.67 9.34 -8.91
CA ILE A 234 -6.16 10.03 -10.11
C ILE A 234 -6.63 11.48 -10.21
N VAL A 235 -7.93 11.74 -10.00
CA VAL A 235 -8.49 13.09 -10.24
C VAL A 235 -7.98 14.11 -9.22
N PRO A 236 -8.08 13.87 -7.89
CA PRO A 236 -7.53 14.79 -6.91
C PRO A 236 -6.03 15.00 -7.09
N GLU A 237 -5.26 13.93 -7.30
CA GLU A 237 -3.80 14.04 -7.43
C GLU A 237 -3.41 14.80 -8.69
N SER A 238 -4.07 14.58 -9.83
CA SER A 238 -3.80 15.35 -11.06
C SER A 238 -4.04 16.86 -10.84
N ILE A 239 -5.08 17.22 -10.09
CA ILE A 239 -5.34 18.62 -9.73
C ILE A 239 -4.27 19.14 -8.78
N THR A 240 -3.89 18.37 -7.76
CA THR A 240 -2.82 18.72 -6.81
C THR A 240 -1.51 18.98 -7.56
N GLY A 241 -1.11 18.10 -8.48
CA GLY A 241 0.09 18.24 -9.30
C GLY A 241 0.11 19.50 -10.14
N LEU A 242 -1.02 19.87 -10.75
CA LEU A 242 -1.18 21.13 -11.48
C LEU A 242 -1.02 22.34 -10.56
N LEU A 243 -1.68 22.35 -9.40
CA LEU A 243 -1.61 23.45 -8.43
C LEU A 243 -0.20 23.61 -7.87
N VAL A 244 0.45 22.51 -7.50
CA VAL A 244 1.84 22.51 -7.04
C VAL A 244 2.76 23.05 -8.12
N GLY A 245 2.59 22.62 -9.38
CA GLY A 245 3.34 23.14 -10.52
C GLY A 245 3.18 24.65 -10.70
N VAL A 246 1.97 25.19 -10.55
CA VAL A 246 1.71 26.64 -10.63
C VAL A 246 2.42 27.38 -9.50
N VAL A 247 2.34 26.86 -8.27
CA VAL A 247 2.99 27.47 -7.10
C VAL A 247 4.50 27.45 -7.27
N LEU A 248 5.11 26.30 -7.59
CA LEU A 248 6.55 26.17 -7.75
C LEU A 248 7.08 27.00 -8.92
N GLY A 249 6.39 26.99 -10.07
CA GLY A 249 6.74 27.83 -11.21
C GLY A 249 6.64 29.32 -10.90
N GLY A 250 5.57 29.73 -10.21
CA GLY A 250 5.37 31.12 -9.76
C GLY A 250 6.40 31.59 -8.74
N LEU A 251 6.91 30.69 -7.89
CA LEU A 251 8.00 30.98 -6.96
C LEU A 251 9.37 31.05 -7.67
N MET A 252 9.62 30.19 -8.65
CA MET A 252 10.87 30.16 -9.41
C MET A 252 11.01 31.35 -10.36
N ALA A 253 9.93 31.78 -11.03
CA ALA A 253 9.96 32.88 -11.99
C ALA A 253 10.67 34.16 -11.49
N PRO A 254 10.30 34.78 -10.35
CA PRO A 254 10.95 36.00 -9.89
C PRO A 254 12.41 35.75 -9.48
N VAL A 255 12.72 34.59 -8.90
CA VAL A 255 14.08 34.24 -8.50
C VAL A 255 14.99 34.13 -9.73
N VAL A 256 14.54 33.41 -10.76
CA VAL A 256 15.27 33.27 -12.02
C VAL A 256 15.46 34.63 -12.68
N ALA A 257 14.40 35.44 -12.79
CA ALA A 257 14.46 36.76 -13.41
C ALA A 257 15.46 37.69 -12.70
N LEU A 258 15.51 37.64 -11.36
CA LEU A 258 16.47 38.42 -10.57
C LEU A 258 17.90 37.91 -10.72
N MET A 259 18.10 36.59 -10.81
CA MET A 259 19.42 35.97 -10.92
C MET A 259 20.05 36.16 -12.31
N THR A 260 19.26 36.04 -13.37
CA THR A 260 19.76 36.04 -14.76
C THR A 260 19.57 37.39 -15.45
N GLY A 261 18.67 38.23 -14.95
CA GLY A 261 18.22 39.44 -15.63
C GLY A 261 17.34 39.16 -16.87
N ASP A 262 16.96 37.90 -17.10
CA ASP A 262 16.25 37.45 -18.30
C ASP A 262 14.86 36.91 -17.95
N TRP A 263 13.83 37.71 -18.26
CA TRP A 263 12.43 37.36 -18.06
C TRP A 263 11.92 36.26 -19.01
N ARG A 264 12.54 36.08 -20.18
CA ARG A 264 12.18 34.99 -21.11
C ARG A 264 12.65 33.65 -20.56
N LEU A 265 13.88 33.61 -20.05
CA LEU A 265 14.40 32.43 -19.35
C LEU A 265 13.59 32.13 -18.08
N ALA A 266 13.22 33.16 -17.30
CA ALA A 266 12.36 32.99 -16.15
C ALA A 266 10.99 32.39 -16.49
N ALA A 267 10.35 32.86 -17.56
CA ALA A 267 9.09 32.29 -18.05
C ALA A 267 9.26 30.84 -18.54
N ALA A 268 10.35 30.54 -19.25
CA ALA A 268 10.67 29.20 -19.70
C ALA A 268 10.82 28.23 -18.53
N VAL A 269 11.58 28.60 -17.50
CA VAL A 269 11.75 27.80 -16.27
C VAL A 269 10.41 27.60 -15.55
N ALA A 270 9.61 28.65 -15.39
CA ALA A 270 8.33 28.56 -14.71
C ALA A 270 7.34 27.63 -15.42
N VAL A 271 7.23 27.73 -16.74
CA VAL A 271 6.40 26.84 -17.56
C VAL A 271 6.92 25.42 -17.52
N ALA A 272 8.24 25.22 -17.56
CA ALA A 272 8.85 23.91 -17.47
C ALA A 272 8.57 23.24 -16.12
N VAL A 273 8.73 23.95 -15.00
CA VAL A 273 8.42 23.43 -13.66
C VAL A 273 6.95 23.04 -13.56
N PHE A 274 6.04 23.89 -14.06
CA PHE A 274 4.61 23.59 -14.10
C PHE A 274 4.32 22.31 -14.89
N ALA A 275 4.80 22.24 -16.13
CA ALA A 275 4.53 21.11 -17.02
C ALA A 275 5.20 19.82 -16.52
N ALA A 276 6.43 19.89 -16.00
CA ALA A 276 7.15 18.77 -15.43
C ALA A 276 6.45 18.22 -14.18
N SER A 277 5.96 19.08 -13.29
CA SER A 277 5.19 18.66 -12.11
C SER A 277 3.88 17.96 -12.50
N ALA A 278 3.15 18.51 -13.48
CA ALA A 278 1.91 17.91 -13.97
C ALA A 278 2.15 16.54 -14.61
N ILE A 279 3.18 16.42 -15.46
CA ILE A 279 3.53 15.17 -16.13
C ILE A 279 4.07 14.15 -15.14
N ALA A 280 4.90 14.56 -14.17
CA ALA A 280 5.43 13.67 -13.13
C ALA A 280 4.30 13.03 -12.32
N THR A 281 3.28 13.82 -11.96
CA THR A 281 2.07 13.35 -11.27
C THR A 281 1.34 12.29 -12.10
N LEU A 282 1.14 12.53 -13.40
CA LEU A 282 0.48 11.56 -14.29
C LEU A 282 1.27 10.27 -14.43
N VAL A 283 2.60 10.35 -14.59
CA VAL A 283 3.48 9.18 -14.68
C VAL A 283 3.45 8.38 -13.37
N ALA A 284 3.53 9.06 -12.23
CA ALA A 284 3.49 8.46 -10.90
C ALA A 284 2.16 7.75 -10.60
N LEU A 285 1.05 8.21 -11.18
CA LEU A 285 -0.26 7.53 -11.08
C LEU A 285 -0.40 6.37 -12.07
N ALA A 286 0.10 6.55 -13.29
CA ALA A 286 -0.06 5.59 -14.37
C ALA A 286 0.80 4.35 -14.16
N LEU A 287 2.02 4.51 -13.64
CA LEU A 287 2.98 3.41 -13.57
C LEU A 287 2.57 2.31 -12.58
N PRO A 288 2.23 2.60 -11.31
CA PRO A 288 1.76 1.58 -10.37
C PRO A 288 0.48 0.90 -10.87
N TRP A 289 -0.44 1.68 -11.46
CA TRP A 289 -1.67 1.16 -12.03
C TRP A 289 -1.41 0.18 -13.19
N LEU A 290 -0.46 0.51 -14.07
CA LEU A 290 -0.10 -0.33 -15.21
C LEU A 290 0.55 -1.63 -14.75
N LEU A 291 1.46 -1.56 -13.77
CA LEU A 291 2.06 -2.75 -13.15
C LEU A 291 1.00 -3.65 -12.51
N ASN A 292 0.09 -3.09 -11.72
CA ASN A 292 -1.03 -3.82 -11.12
C ASN A 292 -1.89 -4.50 -12.20
N ARG A 293 -2.16 -3.80 -13.31
CA ARG A 293 -2.98 -4.33 -14.41
C ARG A 293 -2.34 -5.54 -15.09
N PHE A 294 -1.01 -5.62 -15.10
CA PHE A 294 -0.23 -6.76 -15.61
C PHE A 294 0.02 -7.85 -14.56
N GLY A 295 -0.51 -7.73 -13.34
CA GLY A 295 -0.31 -8.69 -12.26
C GLY A 295 1.09 -8.60 -11.64
N MET A 296 1.81 -7.50 -11.84
CA MET A 296 3.09 -7.21 -11.20
C MET A 296 2.83 -6.38 -9.93
N ASP A 297 3.60 -6.62 -8.88
CA ASP A 297 3.55 -5.82 -7.66
C ASP A 297 3.86 -4.34 -8.00
N PRO A 298 2.91 -3.40 -7.77
CA PRO A 298 3.09 -1.99 -8.09
C PRO A 298 4.20 -1.30 -7.30
N ALA A 299 4.62 -1.87 -6.17
CA ALA A 299 5.74 -1.36 -5.41
C ALA A 299 7.09 -1.92 -5.91
N PHE A 300 7.05 -2.92 -6.79
CA PHE A 300 8.24 -3.54 -7.33
C PHE A 300 8.77 -2.76 -8.55
N GLY A 301 9.85 -2.01 -8.34
CA GLY A 301 10.61 -1.35 -9.42
C GLY A 301 9.95 -0.11 -10.03
N SER A 302 8.75 0.24 -9.59
CA SER A 302 8.04 1.46 -9.97
C SER A 302 8.86 2.71 -9.67
N GLY A 303 9.44 2.82 -8.46
CA GLY A 303 10.25 3.98 -8.08
C GLY A 303 11.43 4.26 -9.02
N PRO A 304 12.42 3.35 -9.17
CA PRO A 304 13.56 3.58 -10.06
C PRO A 304 13.16 3.84 -11.53
N LEU A 305 12.11 3.19 -12.01
CA LEU A 305 11.63 3.37 -13.38
C LEU A 305 10.86 4.69 -13.55
N ALA A 306 10.09 5.11 -12.54
CA ALA A 306 9.44 6.40 -12.47
C ALA A 306 10.46 7.53 -12.48
N THR A 307 11.52 7.45 -11.66
CA THR A 307 12.61 8.44 -11.65
C THR A 307 13.25 8.57 -13.03
N VAL A 308 13.63 7.46 -13.68
CA VAL A 308 14.23 7.52 -15.03
C VAL A 308 13.28 8.18 -16.04
N LEU A 309 12.00 7.83 -16.03
CA LEU A 309 11.02 8.45 -16.92
C LEU A 309 10.83 9.94 -16.61
N GLN A 310 10.77 10.32 -15.34
CA GLN A 310 10.59 11.69 -14.88
C GLN A 310 11.81 12.57 -15.22
N ASP A 311 13.02 12.07 -15.06
CA ASP A 311 14.26 12.75 -15.47
C ASP A 311 14.23 13.05 -16.97
N LEU A 312 13.95 12.04 -17.79
CA LEU A 312 13.92 12.19 -19.25
C LEU A 312 12.83 13.18 -19.69
N LEU A 313 11.61 13.05 -19.14
CA LEU A 313 10.49 13.92 -19.48
C LEU A 313 10.72 15.34 -19.01
N SER A 314 11.23 15.55 -17.79
CA SER A 314 11.50 16.89 -17.25
C SER A 314 12.58 17.63 -18.06
N ILE A 315 13.62 16.92 -18.50
CA ILE A 315 14.62 17.44 -19.42
C ILE A 315 13.96 17.83 -20.75
N VAL A 316 13.21 16.94 -21.40
CA VAL A 316 12.53 17.23 -22.67
C VAL A 316 11.58 18.43 -22.56
N ILE A 317 10.78 18.49 -21.50
CA ILE A 317 9.84 19.58 -21.23
C ILE A 317 10.59 20.90 -21.07
N TYR A 318 11.66 20.91 -20.28
CA TYR A 318 12.46 22.11 -20.06
C TYR A 318 13.08 22.61 -21.36
N LEU A 319 13.64 21.70 -22.14
CA LEU A 319 14.26 22.01 -23.42
C LEU A 319 13.24 22.55 -24.44
N ALA A 320 12.04 21.97 -24.47
CA ALA A 320 10.94 22.48 -25.29
C ALA A 320 10.51 23.90 -24.84
N ALA A 321 10.42 24.15 -23.54
CA ALA A 321 10.09 25.47 -23.02
C ALA A 321 11.19 26.50 -23.36
N VAL A 322 12.45 26.19 -23.11
CA VAL A 322 13.60 27.04 -23.47
C VAL A 322 13.57 27.37 -24.95
N THR A 323 13.36 26.38 -25.82
CA THR A 323 13.28 26.58 -27.27
C THR A 323 12.10 27.49 -27.65
N ALA A 324 10.94 27.36 -27.00
CA ALA A 324 9.77 28.18 -27.30
C ALA A 324 9.89 29.64 -26.86
N PHE A 325 10.67 29.94 -25.81
CA PHE A 325 10.79 31.29 -25.24
C PHE A 325 12.07 32.02 -25.62
N LEU A 326 13.16 31.29 -25.89
CA LEU A 326 14.50 31.83 -26.17
C LEU A 326 14.96 31.56 -27.61
N GLY A 327 14.33 30.60 -28.31
CA GLY A 327 14.63 30.22 -29.70
C GLY A 327 13.92 31.06 -30.74
#